data_AF-A0A3A4L6H6-F1
#
_entry.id   AF-A0A3A4L6H6-F1
#
_cell.length_a   1.000
_cell.length_b   1.000
_cell.length_c   1.000
_cell.angle_alpha   90.00
_cell.angle_beta   90.00
_cell.angle_gamma   90.00
#
_symmetry.space_group_name_H-M   'P 1'
#
loop_
_entity.id
_entity.type
_entity.pdbx_description
1 polymer ?
#
loop_
_entity_poly.entity_id
_entity_poly.type
_entity_poly.pdbx_seq_one_letter_code
_entity_poly.pdbx_strand_id
1 'polypeptide(L)' 'MGVLESVDDASCLLHVGADSPRSLSWMITSIDTDFTVTGPPELVEQIEILARRCAAAIRA' A
#
# COMPACT_ATOMS: atom_id res chain seq x y z
N MET A 1 -9.38 -1.61 7.88
CA MET A 1 -9.95 -2.97 7.96
C MET A 1 -10.42 -3.31 6.57
N GLY A 2 -9.80 -4.31 5.94
CA GLY A 2 -10.12 -4.72 4.57
C GLY A 2 -11.03 -5.93 4.53
N VAL A 3 -11.61 -6.20 3.36
CA VAL A 3 -12.41 -7.40 3.08
C VAL A 3 -11.64 -8.27 2.10
N LEU A 4 -11.53 -9.56 2.40
CA LEU A 4 -10.88 -10.52 1.52
C LEU A 4 -11.92 -11.25 0.66
N GLU A 5 -11.67 -11.31 -0.64
CA GLU A 5 -12.46 -12.03 -1.63
C GLU A 5 -11.60 -13.12 -2.26
N SER A 6 -12.07 -14.37 -2.25
CA SER A 6 -11.34 -15.48 -2.88
C SER A 6 -11.38 -15.36 -4.40
N VAL A 7 -10.23 -15.43 -5.06
CA VAL A 7 -10.14 -15.49 -6.52
C VAL A 7 -9.94 -16.94 -6.96
N ASP A 8 -9.00 -17.65 -6.32
CA ASP A 8 -8.73 -19.08 -6.51
C ASP A 8 -8.04 -19.69 -5.27
N ASP A 9 -7.55 -20.94 -5.37
CA ASP A 9 -6.91 -21.69 -4.27
C ASP A 9 -5.59 -21.06 -3.78
N ALA A 10 -4.97 -20.17 -4.56
CA ALA A 10 -3.68 -19.54 -4.26
C ALA A 10 -3.73 -18.00 -4.27
N SER A 11 -4.87 -17.39 -4.61
CA SER A 11 -4.99 -15.95 -4.74
C SER A 11 -6.31 -15.40 -4.20
N CYS A 12 -6.23 -14.18 -3.68
CA CYS A 12 -7.35 -13.45 -3.14
C CYS A 12 -7.22 -11.97 -3.43
N LEU A 13 -8.36 -11.29 -3.50
CA LEU A 13 -8.42 -9.85 -3.66
C LEU A 13 -8.74 -9.22 -2.32
N LEU A 14 -7.85 -8.35 -1.86
CA LEU A 14 -8.02 -7.62 -0.62
C LEU A 14 -8.55 -6.21 -0.93
N HIS A 15 -9.81 -5.98 -0.59
CA HIS A 15 -10.45 -4.67 -0.64
C HIS A 15 -10.03 -3.88 0.59
N VAL A 16 -9.24 -2.82 0.39
CA VAL A 16 -8.85 -1.87 1.44
C VAL A 16 -9.21 -0.46 1.04
N GLY A 17 -9.58 0.35 2.03
CA GLY A 17 -9.93 1.75 1.86
C GLY A 17 -9.51 2.55 3.07
N ALA A 18 -9.25 3.84 2.84
CA ALA A 18 -8.95 4.80 3.89
C ALA A 18 -9.39 6.21 3.47
N ASP A 19 -9.53 7.11 4.44
CA ASP A 19 -10.03 8.48 4.21
C ASP A 19 -9.03 9.40 3.50
N SER A 20 -7.79 8.94 3.27
CA SER A 20 -6.79 9.69 2.52
C SER A 20 -5.75 8.77 1.87
N PRO A 21 -5.08 9.22 0.78
CA PRO A 21 -3.97 8.47 0.17
C PRO A 21 -2.84 8.15 1.15
N ARG A 22 -2.60 9.03 2.13
CA ARG A 22 -1.62 8.81 3.19
C ARG A 22 -2.05 7.65 4.09
N SER A 23 -3.28 7.66 4.60
CA SER A 23 -3.76 6.58 5.45
C SER A 23 -3.80 5.25 4.70
N LEU A 24 -4.11 5.28 3.41
CA LEU A 24 -4.12 4.09 2.55
C LEU A 24 -2.71 3.54 2.34
N SER A 25 -1.69 4.40 2.14
CA SER A 25 -0.31 3.94 1.97
C SER A 25 0.19 3.18 3.21
N TRP A 26 -0.10 3.69 4.41
CA TRP A 26 0.20 2.97 5.66
C TRP A 26 -0.49 1.60 5.72
N MET A 27 -1.78 1.55 5.38
CA MET A 27 -2.53 0.29 5.39
C MET A 27 -1.94 -0.74 4.43
N ILE A 28 -1.62 -0.34 3.19
CA ILE A 28 -0.99 -1.24 2.20
C ILE A 28 0.36 -1.75 2.71
N THR A 29 1.23 -0.86 3.20
CA THR A 29 2.57 -1.27 3.66
C THR A 29 2.53 -2.18 4.89
N SER A 30 1.45 -2.16 5.68
CA SER A 30 1.29 -3.03 6.85
C SER A 30 0.98 -4.51 6.51
N ILE A 31 0.66 -4.82 5.24
CA ILE A 31 0.37 -6.19 4.78
C ILE A 31 1.64 -7.05 4.72
N ASP A 32 2.83 -6.42 4.72
CA ASP A 32 4.13 -7.10 4.71
C ASP A 32 4.31 -8.07 3.53
N THR A 33 3.89 -7.61 2.34
CA THR A 33 4.06 -8.31 1.06
C THR A 33 4.54 -7.34 0.00
N ASP A 34 5.18 -7.86 -1.05
CA ASP A 34 5.46 -7.07 -2.24
C ASP A 34 4.16 -6.62 -2.91
N PHE A 35 4.14 -5.39 -3.40
CA PHE A 35 2.99 -4.80 -4.08
C PHE A 35 3.41 -3.83 -5.18
N THR A 36 2.52 -3.64 -6.16
CA THR A 36 2.66 -2.63 -7.21
C THR A 36 1.46 -1.71 -7.14
N VAL A 37 1.69 -0.40 -7.14
CA VAL A 37 0.61 0.60 -7.19
C VAL A 37 0.48 1.11 -8.61
N THR A 38 -0.68 0.88 -9.21
CA THR A 38 -1.00 1.36 -10.57
C THR A 38 -1.80 2.66 -10.58
N GLY A 39 -2.40 3.02 -9.45
CA GLY A 39 -3.16 4.26 -9.28
C GLY A 39 -3.97 4.25 -7.99
N PRO A 40 -4.70 5.34 -7.70
CA PRO A 40 -4.71 6.60 -8.44
C PRO A 40 -3.39 7.40 -8.27
N PRO A 41 -3.10 8.42 -9.10
CA PRO A 41 -1.80 9.12 -9.08
C PRO A 41 -1.38 9.67 -7.72
N GLU A 42 -2.34 10.18 -6.93
CA GLU A 42 -2.10 10.67 -5.58
C GLU A 42 -1.62 9.59 -4.62
N LEU A 43 -2.02 8.33 -4.81
CA LEU A 43 -1.52 7.20 -4.01
C LEU A 43 -0.09 6.85 -4.41
N VAL A 44 0.20 6.85 -5.72
CA VAL A 44 1.57 6.65 -6.23
C VAL A 44 2.51 7.69 -5.62
N GLU A 45 2.11 8.97 -5.65
CA GLU A 45 2.90 10.06 -5.04
C GLU A 45 3.13 9.84 -3.54
N GLN A 46 2.10 9.41 -2.78
CA GLN A 46 2.28 9.13 -1.35
C GLN A 46 3.25 7.96 -1.09
N ILE A 47 3.24 6.91 -1.92
CA ILE A 47 4.16 5.79 -1.82
C ILE A 47 5.59 6.23 -2.13
N GLU A 48 5.81 7.06 -3.16
CA GLU A 48 7.12 7.65 -3.45
C GLU A 48 7.66 8.48 -2.27
N ILE A 49 6.80 9.30 -1.66
CA ILE A 49 7.17 10.09 -0.47
C ILE A 49 7.58 9.16 0.68
N LEU A 50 6.79 8.11 0.95
CA LEU A 50 7.08 7.15 2.00
C LEU A 50 8.40 6.41 1.74
N ALA A 51 8.60 5.93 0.51
CA ALA A 51 9.83 5.26 0.10
C ALA A 51 11.06 6.16 0.30
N ARG A 52 11.00 7.43 -0.12
CA ARG A 52 12.08 8.40 0.10
C ARG A 52 12.40 8.59 1.58
N ARG A 53 11.37 8.69 2.44
CA ARG A 53 11.55 8.85 3.90
C ARG A 53 12.20 7.62 4.54
N CYS A 54 11.69 6.42 4.26
CA CYS A 54 12.25 5.19 4.80
C CYS A 54 13.71 5.00 4.34
N ALA A 55 13.99 5.27 3.07
CA ALA A 55 15.34 5.13 2.53
C ALA A 55 16.31 6.19 3.06
N ALA A 56 15.84 7.38 3.42
CA ALA A 56 16.66 8.38 4.11
C ALA A 56 16.98 7.98 5.56
N ALA A 57 16.03 7.35 6.26
CA ALA A 57 16.18 6.97 7.67
C ALA A 57 17.33 5.96 7.93
N ILE A 58 17.65 5.11 6.94
CA ILE A 58 18.74 4.13 7.04
C ILE A 58 20.09 4.65 6.50
N ARG A 59 20.11 5.88 5.99
CA ARG A 59 21.32 6.56 5.48
C ARG A 59 21.83 7.65 6.41
N ALA A 60 21.10 7.93 7.49
CA ALA A 60 21.46 8.92 8.50
C ALA A 60 22.48 8.36 9.51
#